data_AF-A0A969CTY4-F1
#
_entry.id   AF-A0A969CTY4-F1
#
_cell.length_a   1.000
_cell.length_b   1.000
_cell.length_c   1.000
_cell.angle_alpha   90.00
_cell.angle_beta   90.00
_cell.angle_gamma   90.00
#
_symmetry.space_group_name_H-M   'P 1'
#
loop_
_entity.id
_entity.type
_entity.pdbx_description
1 polymer ?
#
loop_
_entity_poly.entity_id
_entity_poly.type
_entity_poly.pdbx_seq_one_letter_code
_entity_poly.pdbx_strand_id
1 'polypeptide(L)' 'MKTKPVANFFVPANEPKTVFVEFAPDTAAKAVICESEREAGFICYLLNEVINGKVFPGPIANEPERGGQE' A
#
# COMPACT_ATOMS: atom_id res chain seq x y z
N MET A 1 -5.19 20.52 17.06
CA MET A 1 -5.07 19.04 16.92
C MET A 1 -4.53 18.76 15.52
N LYS A 2 -3.39 18.06 15.38
CA LYS A 2 -2.95 17.60 14.05
C LYS A 2 -3.83 16.40 13.67
N THR A 3 -4.74 16.56 12.72
CA THR A 3 -5.49 15.44 12.14
C THR A 3 -4.48 14.47 11.53
N LYS A 4 -4.51 13.20 11.92
CA LYS A 4 -3.69 12.19 11.27
C LYS A 4 -4.07 12.16 9.78
N PRO A 5 -3.11 12.16 8.85
CA PRO A 5 -3.43 11.99 7.44
C PRO A 5 -4.15 10.65 7.28
N VAL A 6 -5.33 10.71 6.65
CA VAL A 6 -6.09 9.51 6.26
C VAL A 6 -5.57 9.11 4.90
N ALA A 7 -5.00 7.91 4.79
CA ALA A 7 -4.60 7.33 3.52
C ALA A 7 -5.72 6.44 2.99
N ASN A 8 -6.12 6.68 1.75
CA ASN A 8 -7.08 5.87 1.02
C ASN A 8 -6.38 5.23 -0.18
N PHE A 9 -6.55 3.92 -0.37
CA PHE A 9 -5.96 3.20 -1.49
C PHE A 9 -7.03 2.82 -2.50
N PHE A 10 -6.77 3.04 -3.78
CA PHE A 10 -7.72 2.71 -4.84
C PHE A 10 -7.02 2.26 -6.13
N VAL A 11 -7.75 1.53 -6.97
CA VAL A 11 -7.34 1.15 -8.33
C VAL A 11 -8.31 1.83 -9.31
N PRO A 12 -7.86 2.80 -10.12
CA PRO A 12 -8.74 3.48 -11.05
C PRO A 12 -9.00 2.62 -12.29
N ALA A 13 -10.21 2.73 -12.86
CA ALA A 13 -10.63 1.87 -13.98
C ALA A 13 -9.80 2.05 -15.27
N ASN A 14 -9.19 3.22 -15.46
CA ASN A 14 -8.30 3.51 -16.59
C ASN A 14 -6.86 3.00 -16.39
N GLU A 15 -6.47 2.64 -15.17
CA GLU A 15 -5.17 2.04 -14.86
C GLU A 15 -5.36 0.83 -13.92
N PRO A 16 -5.99 -0.26 -14.39
CA PRO A 16 -6.46 -1.34 -13.52
C PRO A 16 -5.33 -2.17 -12.89
N LYS A 17 -4.06 -1.92 -13.26
CA LYS A 17 -2.86 -2.52 -12.69
C LYS A 17 -2.15 -1.62 -11.68
N THR A 18 -2.67 -0.43 -11.40
CA THR A 18 -1.98 0.57 -10.60
C THR A 18 -2.76 0.84 -9.31
N VAL A 19 -2.10 0.70 -8.16
CA VAL A 19 -2.67 1.10 -6.86
C VAL A 19 -2.20 2.50 -6.52
N PHE A 20 -3.13 3.43 -6.32
CA PHE A 20 -2.86 4.81 -5.92
C PHE A 20 -3.12 4.99 -4.42
N VAL A 21 -2.36 5.89 -3.79
CA VAL A 21 -2.63 6.38 -2.43
C VAL A 21 -2.99 7.85 -2.44
N GLU A 22 -4.14 8.18 -1.85
CA GLU A 22 -4.61 9.54 -1.62
C GLU A 22 -4.41 9.90 -0.15
N PHE A 23 -3.71 11.01 0.11
CA PHE A 23 -3.57 11.57 1.45
C PHE A 23 -4.39 12.85 1.54
N ALA A 24 -5.39 12.89 2.42
CA ALA A 24 -6.10 14.14 2.72
C ALA A 24 -5.23 15.04 3.65
N PRO A 25 -5.15 16.36 3.42
CA PRO A 25 -5.92 17.17 2.46
C PRO A 25 -5.23 17.41 1.11
N ASP A 26 -3.97 17.01 0.92
CA ASP A 26 -3.19 17.31 -0.28
C ASP A 26 -2.63 16.04 -0.93
N THR A 27 -3.06 15.85 -2.19
CA THR A 27 -2.43 15.08 -3.27
C THR A 27 -2.32 13.56 -3.14
N ALA A 28 -2.81 12.89 -4.18
CA ALA A 28 -2.41 11.54 -4.55
C ALA A 28 -0.91 11.55 -4.89
N ALA A 29 -0.11 10.77 -4.17
CA ALA A 29 1.35 10.96 -4.19
C ALA A 29 2.16 9.72 -4.57
N LYS A 30 1.60 8.51 -4.57
CA LYS A 30 2.37 7.30 -4.92
C LYS A 30 1.49 6.27 -5.64
N ALA A 31 2.05 5.68 -6.68
CA ALA A 31 1.45 4.62 -7.48
C ALA A 31 2.34 3.37 -7.38
N VAL A 32 1.73 2.20 -7.15
CA VAL A 32 2.40 0.90 -7.28
C VAL A 32 1.86 0.24 -8.53
N ILE A 33 2.74 -0.04 -9.49
CA ILE A 33 2.39 -0.81 -10.69
C ILE A 33 2.55 -2.29 -10.36
N CYS A 34 1.46 -3.04 -10.53
CA CYS A 34 1.39 -4.48 -10.32
C CYS A 34 1.52 -5.23 -11.65
N GLU A 35 1.87 -6.52 -11.59
CA GLU A 35 1.98 -7.38 -12.76
C GLU A 35 0.60 -7.63 -13.41
N SER A 36 -0.45 -7.72 -12.58
CA SER A 36 -1.83 -8.01 -13.00
C SER A 36 -2.89 -7.17 -12.29
N GLU A 37 -4.06 -7.06 -12.91
CA GLU A 37 -5.23 -6.38 -12.32
C GLU A 37 -5.70 -7.07 -11.03
N ARG A 38 -5.62 -8.41 -11.01
CA ARG A 38 -5.93 -9.23 -9.84
C ARG A 38 -5.00 -8.88 -8.67
N GLU A 39 -3.71 -8.71 -8.95
CA GLU A 39 -2.73 -8.34 -7.94
C GLU A 39 -2.98 -6.93 -7.41
N ALA A 40 -3.23 -5.95 -8.28
CA ALA A 40 -3.56 -4.59 -7.88
C ALA A 40 -4.80 -4.54 -6.98
N GLY A 41 -5.86 -5.28 -7.35
CA GLY A 41 -7.06 -5.40 -6.53
C GLY A 41 -6.79 -6.02 -5.16
N PHE A 42 -5.99 -7.09 -5.11
CA PHE A 42 -5.64 -7.77 -3.85
C PHE A 42 -4.78 -6.89 -2.93
N ILE A 43 -3.75 -6.23 -3.47
CA ILE A 43 -2.90 -5.29 -2.72
C ILE A 43 -3.73 -4.13 -2.19
N CYS A 44 -4.58 -3.53 -3.03
CA CYS A 44 -5.46 -2.43 -2.65
C CYS A 44 -6.42 -2.84 -1.52
N TYR A 45 -7.01 -4.04 -1.60
CA TYR A 45 -7.84 -4.58 -0.53
C TYR A 45 -7.06 -4.73 0.78
N LEU A 46 -5.90 -5.37 0.76
CA LEU A 46 -5.08 -5.58 1.96
C LEU A 46 -4.63 -4.28 2.62
N LEU A 47 -4.17 -3.30 1.83
CA LEU A 47 -3.75 -1.99 2.34
C LEU A 47 -4.89 -1.27 3.04
N ASN A 48 -6.10 -1.35 2.48
CA ASN A 48 -7.30 -0.79 3.11
C ASN A 48 -7.70 -1.55 4.38
N GLU A 49 -7.61 -2.87 4.42
CA GLU A 49 -7.92 -3.64 5.63
C GLU A 49 -6.92 -3.35 6.76
N VAL A 50 -5.63 -3.15 6.43
CA VAL A 50 -4.59 -2.77 7.38
C VAL A 50 -4.82 -1.37 7.94
N ILE A 51 -5.08 -0.37 7.09
CA ILE A 51 -5.28 1.00 7.57
C ILE A 51 -6.56 1.18 8.39
N ASN A 52 -7.60 0.39 8.07
CA ASN A 52 -8.83 0.33 8.85
C ASN A 52 -8.73 -0.54 10.11
N GLY A 53 -7.54 -1.09 10.41
CA GLY A 53 -7.28 -1.86 11.63
C GLY A 53 -7.96 -3.24 11.68
N LYS A 54 -8.44 -3.76 10.54
CA LYS A 54 -9.08 -5.08 10.44
C LYS A 54 -8.07 -6.22 10.31
N VAL A 55 -6.89 -5.91 9.73
CA VAL A 55 -5.78 -6.85 9.57
C VAL A 55 -4.51 -6.20 10.15
N PHE A 56 -3.77 -6.94 10.96
CA PHE A 56 -2.45 -6.48 11.40
C PHE A 56 -1.42 -6.85 10.31
N PRO A 57 -0.50 -5.94 9.93
CA PRO A 57 0.60 -6.32 9.07
C PRO A 57 1.36 -7.44 9.79
N GLY A 58 1.58 -8.56 9.09
CA GLY A 58 2.44 -9.62 9.59
C GLY A 58 3.84 -9.07 9.89
N PRO A 59 4.68 -9.81 10.62
CA PRO A 59 6.05 -9.39 10.86
C PRO A 59 6.70 -9.06 9.50
N ILE A 60 7.13 -7.81 9.33
CA ILE A 60 8.03 -7.47 8.23
C ILE A 60 9.29 -8.27 8.52
N ALA A 61 9.51 -9.33 7.76
CA ALA A 61 10.80 -10.00 7.78
C ALA A 61 11.81 -8.92 7.37
N ASN A 62 12.56 -8.39 8.34
CA ASN A 62 13.76 -7.64 8.03
C ASN A 62 14.56 -8.57 7.11
N GLU A 63 14.94 -8.09 5.92
CA GLU A 63 15.85 -8.85 5.07
C GLU A 63 16.99 -9.33 5.97
N PRO A 64 17.36 -10.63 5.92
CA PRO A 64 18.51 -11.08 6.68
C PRO A 64 19.65 -10.14 6.31
N GLU A 65 20.30 -9.53 7.32
CA GLU A 65 21.59 -8.89 7.12
C GLU A 65 22.36 -9.84 6.23
N ARG A 66 22.66 -9.44 4.98
CA ARG A 66 23.46 -10.26 4.07
C ARG A 66 24.74 -10.49 4.85
N GLY A 67 24.84 -11.67 5.47
CA GLY A 67 25.94 -12.03 6.33
C GLY A 67 27.18 -11.72 5.53
N GLY A 68 27.93 -10.71 5.98
CA GLY A 68 29.22 -10.40 5.41
C GLY A 68 29.97 -11.71 5.40
N GLN A 69 30.35 -12.15 4.20
CA GLN A 69 31.45 -13.08 4.08
C GLN A 69 32.65 -12.33 4.67
N GLU A 70 33.02 -12.65 5.91
CA GLU A 70 34.41 -12.61 6.34
C GLU A 70 35.13 -13.85 5.81
#